data_AF-A0A6I0JKJ0-F1
#
_entry.id   AF-A0A6I0JKJ0-F1
#
_cell.length_a   1.000
_cell.length_b   1.000
_cell.length_c   1.000
_cell.angle_alpha   90.00
_cell.angle_beta   90.00
_cell.angle_gamma   90.00
#
_symmetry.space_group_name_H-M   'P 1'
#
loop_
_entity.id
_entity.type
_entity.pdbx_description
1 polymer ?
#
loop_
_entity_poly.entity_id
_entity_poly.type
_entity_poly.pdbx_seq_one_letter_code
_entity_poly.pdbx_strand_id
1 'polypeptide(L)'
;EEVLPVVWDELSPEARAVIDKQGVVYTDRDGDLVTSIVNGKDCVFTCYDEKGYCYCAIEKAYRGGKTDFYKPVSCHLYPIRVGNYGPYQAVNYHRWDVCKAAVLLGKKENVPVYRFLKEPLIRKFGKEWYDELEIAVKELQDRGMI
;
A
#
# COMPACT_ATOMS: atom_id res chain seq x y z
N GLU A 1 -12.28 -6.74 9.41
CA GLU A 1 -12.49 -7.20 10.81
C GLU A 1 -12.27 -8.70 10.96
N GLU A 2 -12.68 -9.53 9.99
CA GLU A 2 -12.52 -10.99 10.07
C GLU A 2 -11.08 -11.50 10.23
N VAL A 3 -10.09 -10.82 9.66
CA VAL A 3 -8.67 -11.19 9.82
C VAL A 3 -8.10 -10.80 11.19
N LEU A 4 -8.78 -9.94 11.95
CA LEU A 4 -8.26 -9.35 13.18
C LEU A 4 -7.88 -10.41 14.23
N PRO A 5 -8.70 -11.46 14.51
CA PRO A 5 -8.32 -12.49 15.47
C PRO A 5 -7.04 -13.24 15.09
N VAL A 6 -6.76 -13.39 13.79
CA VAL A 6 -5.56 -14.10 13.29
C VAL A 6 -4.28 -13.32 13.57
N VAL A 7 -4.36 -11.99 13.57
CA VAL A 7 -3.19 -11.10 13.69
C VAL A 7 -3.09 -10.42 15.06
N TRP A 8 -4.07 -10.63 15.95
CA TRP A 8 -4.20 -9.89 17.21
C TRP A 8 -2.92 -9.91 18.07
N ASP A 9 -2.30 -11.08 18.20
CA ASP A 9 -1.12 -11.26 19.04
C ASP A 9 0.14 -10.61 18.46
N GLU A 10 0.15 -10.30 17.16
CA GLU A 10 1.24 -9.58 16.51
C GLU A 10 1.12 -8.05 16.66
N LEU A 11 -0.03 -7.55 17.12
CA LEU A 11 -0.28 -6.11 17.27
C LEU A 11 0.30 -5.58 18.58
N SER A 12 0.82 -4.34 18.57
CA SER A 12 1.31 -3.69 19.78
C SER A 12 0.17 -3.40 20.78
N PRO A 13 0.46 -3.27 22.08
CA PRO A 13 -0.55 -2.88 23.07
C PRO A 13 -1.28 -1.57 22.71
N GLU A 14 -0.56 -0.59 22.16
CA GLU A 14 -1.12 0.69 21.72
C GLU A 14 -2.07 0.50 20.54
N ALA A 15 -1.71 -0.35 19.58
CA ALA A 15 -2.58 -0.68 18.45
C ALA A 15 -3.87 -1.36 18.91
N ARG A 16 -3.78 -2.32 19.84
CA ARG A 16 -4.95 -2.99 20.43
C ARG A 16 -5.85 -1.99 21.16
N ALA A 17 -5.26 -1.12 21.99
CA ALA A 17 -6.01 -0.09 22.71
C ALA A 17 -6.73 0.90 21.76
N VAL A 18 -6.11 1.24 20.62
CA VAL A 18 -6.74 2.03 19.58
C VAL A 18 -7.91 1.26 18.94
N ILE A 19 -7.70 0.00 18.56
CA ILE A 19 -8.75 -0.85 17.96
C ILE A 19 -9.95 -0.99 18.91
N ASP A 20 -9.72 -1.25 20.20
CA ASP A 20 -10.79 -1.39 21.19
C ASP A 20 -11.61 -0.10 21.36
N LYS A 21 -10.98 1.07 21.15
CA LYS A 21 -11.62 2.38 21.33
C LYS A 21 -12.38 2.86 20.08
N GLN A 22 -11.80 2.71 18.89
CA GLN A 22 -12.35 3.30 17.65
C GLN A 22 -12.56 2.30 16.51
N GLY A 23 -12.21 1.03 16.70
CA GLY A 23 -12.22 0.02 15.65
C GLY A 23 -10.98 0.05 14.76
N VAL A 24 -10.97 -0.83 13.77
CA VAL A 24 -9.85 -0.98 12.80
C VAL A 24 -9.79 0.13 11.76
N VAL A 25 -10.89 0.87 11.60
CA VAL A 25 -11.05 1.97 10.66
C VAL A 25 -11.78 3.13 11.31
N TYR A 26 -11.55 4.35 10.82
CA TYR A 26 -12.31 5.55 11.18
C TYR A 26 -12.58 6.39 9.92
N THR A 27 -13.57 7.28 10.00
CA THR A 27 -13.83 8.26 8.93
C THR A 27 -12.95 9.49 9.18
N ASP A 28 -12.11 9.84 8.20
CA ASP A 28 -11.26 11.02 8.31
C ASP A 28 -12.00 12.33 7.99
N ARG A 29 -11.25 13.45 7.97
CA ARG A 29 -11.82 14.80 7.76
C ARG A 29 -12.38 15.01 6.36
N ASP A 30 -11.94 14.20 5.40
CA ASP A 30 -12.38 14.25 4.01
C ASP A 30 -13.59 13.32 3.77
N GLY A 31 -14.02 12.59 4.82
CA GLY A 31 -15.13 11.64 4.77
C GLY A 31 -14.72 10.24 4.33
N ASP A 32 -13.41 9.98 4.18
CA ASP A 32 -12.90 8.70 3.70
C ASP A 32 -12.74 7.69 4.85
N LEU A 33 -13.08 6.43 4.57
CA LEU A 33 -12.86 5.34 5.51
C LEU A 33 -11.38 4.91 5.44
N VAL A 34 -10.63 5.21 6.49
CA VAL A 34 -9.19 4.95 6.58
C VAL A 34 -8.87 4.01 7.74
N THR A 35 -7.74 3.33 7.66
CA THR A 35 -7.27 2.46 8.75
C THR A 35 -6.89 3.30 9.96
N SER A 36 -7.29 2.86 11.15
CA SER A 36 -6.92 3.46 12.42
C SER A 36 -5.41 3.63 12.56
N ILE A 37 -5.01 4.78 13.11
CA ILE A 37 -3.60 5.21 13.24
C ILE A 37 -3.21 5.29 14.72
N VAL A 38 -2.05 4.74 15.05
CA VAL A 38 -1.39 4.84 16.35
C VAL A 38 -0.48 6.06 16.35
N ASN A 39 -0.70 6.99 17.29
CA ASN A 39 0.15 8.17 17.52
C ASN A 39 0.44 9.03 16.27
N GLY A 40 -0.50 9.06 15.31
CA GLY A 40 -0.36 9.82 14.07
C GLY A 40 0.75 9.31 13.12
N LYS A 41 1.23 8.08 13.30
CA LYS A 41 2.33 7.50 12.53
C LYS A 41 1.96 6.17 11.89
N ASP A 42 1.80 5.14 12.71
CA ASP A 42 1.65 3.76 12.25
C ASP A 42 0.20 3.38 12.10
N CYS A 43 -0.14 2.54 11.12
CA CYS A 43 -1.47 1.91 11.12
C CYS A 43 -1.55 0.88 12.25
N VAL A 44 -2.76 0.59 12.75
CA VAL A 44 -2.98 -0.42 13.80
C VAL A 44 -2.52 -1.84 13.43
N PHE A 45 -2.22 -2.11 12.15
CA PHE A 45 -1.68 -3.40 11.70
C PHE A 45 -0.16 -3.41 11.52
N THR A 46 0.54 -2.33 11.88
CA THR A 46 2.00 -2.29 11.84
C THR A 46 2.58 -3.22 12.90
N CYS A 47 3.57 -4.02 12.53
CA CYS A 47 4.39 -4.80 13.44
C CYS A 47 5.87 -4.70 13.04
N TYR A 48 6.77 -5.09 13.95
CA TYR A 48 8.21 -5.02 13.73
C TYR A 48 8.86 -6.36 13.98
N ASP A 49 9.94 -6.65 13.26
CA ASP A 49 10.81 -7.77 13.60
C ASP A 49 11.89 -7.36 14.63
N GLU A 50 12.72 -8.32 15.02
CA GLU A 50 13.80 -8.13 15.98
C GLU A 50 14.88 -7.14 15.51
N LYS A 51 14.97 -6.88 14.20
CA LYS A 51 15.90 -5.92 13.59
C LYS A 51 15.29 -4.52 13.46
N GLY A 52 14.02 -4.35 13.83
CA GLY A 52 13.29 -3.10 13.71
C GLY A 52 12.75 -2.84 12.31
N TYR A 53 12.70 -3.83 11.42
CA TYR A 53 12.05 -3.67 10.12
C TYR A 53 10.52 -3.63 10.30
N CYS A 54 9.91 -2.66 9.64
CA CYS A 54 8.46 -2.46 9.67
C CYS A 54 7.75 -3.41 8.69
N TYR A 55 6.71 -4.07 9.18
CA TYR A 55 5.86 -4.98 8.44
C TYR A 55 4.38 -4.68 8.67
N CYS A 56 3.54 -5.23 7.79
CA CYS A 56 2.10 -5.33 8.02
C CYS A 56 1.77 -6.72 8.56
N ALA A 57 1.14 -6.80 9.74
CA ALA A 57 0.77 -8.06 10.38
C ALA A 57 -0.14 -8.93 9.50
N ILE A 58 -1.05 -8.31 8.72
CA ILE A 58 -1.92 -9.01 7.77
C ILE A 58 -1.10 -9.65 6.64
N GLU A 59 -0.17 -8.90 6.05
CA GLU A 59 0.67 -9.42 4.97
C GLU A 59 1.60 -10.53 5.48
N LYS A 60 2.15 -10.38 6.68
CA LYS A 60 2.97 -11.40 7.35
C LYS A 60 2.16 -12.68 7.59
N ALA A 61 0.92 -12.56 8.10
CA ALA A 61 0.03 -13.70 8.32
C ALA A 61 -0.33 -14.41 7.01
N TYR A 62 -0.63 -13.66 5.94
CA TYR A 62 -0.89 -14.25 4.63
C TYR A 62 0.31 -15.02 4.08
N ARG A 63 1.50 -14.39 4.08
CA ARG A 63 2.74 -15.03 3.59
C ARG A 63 3.11 -16.26 4.43
N GLY A 64 2.70 -16.30 5.70
CA GLY A 64 2.83 -17.44 6.58
C GLY A 64 1.71 -18.48 6.49
N GLY A 65 0.75 -18.33 5.57
CA GLY A 65 -0.37 -19.27 5.39
C GLY A 65 -1.41 -19.27 6.51
N LYS A 66 -1.44 -18.24 7.37
CA LYS A 66 -2.40 -18.13 8.49
C LYS A 66 -3.75 -17.54 8.07
N THR A 67 -3.82 -16.90 6.90
CA THR A 67 -5.03 -16.30 6.35
C THR A 67 -4.93 -16.22 4.83
N ASP A 68 -6.06 -16.36 4.13
CA ASP A 68 -6.16 -16.13 2.69
C ASP A 68 -6.38 -14.64 2.35
N PHE A 69 -6.55 -13.79 3.37
CA PHE A 69 -6.73 -12.35 3.18
C PHE A 69 -5.38 -11.64 3.06
N TYR A 70 -5.02 -11.26 1.84
CA TYR A 70 -3.89 -10.35 1.62
C TYR A 70 -4.24 -8.92 2.05
N LYS A 71 -3.22 -8.11 2.37
CA LYS A 71 -3.39 -6.71 2.76
C LYS A 71 -4.30 -5.93 1.78
N PRO A 72 -5.04 -4.91 2.25
CA PRO A 72 -5.92 -4.12 1.39
C PRO A 72 -5.22 -3.61 0.13
N VAL A 73 -5.92 -3.64 -1.00
CA VAL A 73 -5.34 -3.24 -2.31
C VAL A 73 -4.80 -1.81 -2.27
N SER A 74 -5.48 -0.90 -1.55
CA SER A 74 -5.03 0.49 -1.35
C SER A 74 -3.68 0.58 -0.62
N CYS A 75 -3.44 -0.29 0.37
CA CYS A 75 -2.14 -0.39 1.05
C CYS A 75 -1.08 -1.04 0.15
N HIS A 76 -1.45 -2.03 -0.66
CA HIS A 76 -0.51 -2.69 -1.57
C HIS A 76 -0.04 -1.78 -2.71
N LEU A 77 -0.92 -0.90 -3.20
CA LEU A 77 -0.62 0.05 -4.27
C LEU A 77 0.25 1.22 -3.81
N TYR A 78 0.36 1.47 -2.51
CA TYR A 78 1.08 2.63 -2.01
C TYR A 78 2.55 2.60 -2.47
N PRO A 79 3.10 3.68 -3.07
CA PRO A 79 2.63 5.07 -3.02
C PRO A 79 1.67 5.54 -4.14
N ILE A 80 1.10 4.66 -4.94
CA ILE A 80 0.04 5.01 -5.88
C ILE A 80 -1.31 5.11 -5.15
N ARG A 81 -2.06 6.17 -5.45
CA ARG A 81 -3.44 6.42 -5.02
C ARG A 81 -4.35 6.41 -6.25
N VAL A 82 -5.49 5.74 -6.13
CA VAL A 82 -6.49 5.66 -7.20
C VAL A 82 -7.66 6.55 -6.82
N GLY A 83 -7.91 7.59 -7.62
CA GLY A 83 -9.06 8.49 -7.45
C GLY A 83 -10.10 8.25 -8.54
N ASN A 84 -11.38 8.41 -8.21
CA ASN A 84 -12.47 8.28 -9.19
C ASN A 84 -12.84 9.67 -9.75
N TYR A 85 -12.86 9.80 -11.07
CA TYR A 85 -13.17 11.03 -11.80
C TYR A 85 -14.24 10.74 -12.86
N GLY A 86 -15.49 10.63 -12.40
CA GLY A 86 -16.61 10.23 -13.26
C GLY A 86 -16.40 8.82 -13.84
N PRO A 87 -16.35 8.65 -15.17
CA PRO A 87 -16.10 7.35 -15.79
C PRO A 87 -14.62 6.93 -15.76
N TYR A 88 -13.71 7.81 -15.33
CA TYR A 88 -12.27 7.55 -15.36
C TYR A 88 -11.70 7.31 -13.96
N GLN A 89 -10.61 6.54 -13.90
CA GLN A 89 -9.79 6.40 -12.70
C GLN A 89 -8.45 7.08 -12.91
N ALA A 90 -8.09 7.98 -11.98
CA ALA A 90 -6.77 8.60 -11.97
C ALA A 90 -5.82 7.78 -11.10
N VAL A 91 -4.66 7.42 -11.65
CA VAL A 91 -3.61 6.65 -10.98
C VAL A 91 -2.46 7.59 -10.63
N ASN A 92 -2.47 8.11 -9.39
CA ASN A 92 -1.60 9.20 -8.97
C ASN A 92 -0.50 8.71 -8.04
N TYR A 93 0.76 9.07 -8.33
CA TYR A 93 1.85 8.88 -7.38
C TYR A 93 1.77 9.92 -6.26
N HIS A 94 1.55 9.48 -5.03
CA HIS A 94 1.55 10.34 -3.85
C HIS A 94 2.99 10.72 -3.46
N ARG A 95 3.33 11.99 -3.66
CA ARG A 95 4.68 12.54 -3.46
C ARG A 95 4.79 13.26 -2.13
N TRP A 96 5.66 12.77 -1.26
CA TRP A 96 5.99 13.37 0.03
C TRP A 96 7.30 12.78 0.58
N ASP A 97 7.74 13.28 1.72
CA ASP A 97 9.11 13.12 2.20
C ASP A 97 9.50 11.70 2.61
N VAL A 98 8.58 10.86 3.06
CA VAL A 98 8.92 9.49 3.49
C VAL A 98 9.33 8.60 2.31
N CYS A 99 8.99 8.96 1.08
CA CYS A 99 9.39 8.21 -0.12
C CYS A 99 10.83 8.53 -0.59
N LYS A 100 11.52 9.52 0.02
CA LYS A 100 12.84 9.99 -0.44
C LYS A 100 13.87 8.86 -0.56
N ALA A 101 13.97 8.00 0.45
CA ALA A 101 14.91 6.87 0.43
C ALA A 101 14.61 5.89 -0.71
N ALA A 102 13.33 5.55 -0.92
CA ALA A 102 12.90 4.67 -2.01
C ALA A 102 13.17 5.28 -3.39
N VAL A 103 12.97 6.60 -3.55
CA VAL A 103 13.28 7.30 -4.81
C VAL A 103 14.78 7.27 -5.11
N LEU A 104 15.64 7.48 -4.11
CA LEU A 104 17.09 7.40 -4.28
C LEU A 104 17.52 6.00 -4.72
N LEU A 105 16.99 4.96 -4.07
CA LEU A 105 17.27 3.58 -4.44
C LEU A 105 16.75 3.26 -5.85
N GLY A 106 15.51 3.63 -6.18
CA GLY A 106 14.92 3.40 -7.50
C GLY A 106 15.71 4.07 -8.62
N LYS A 107 16.23 5.28 -8.40
CA LYS A 107 17.15 5.94 -9.35
C LYS A 107 18.46 5.18 -9.51
N LYS A 108 19.06 4.72 -8.40
CA LYS A 108 20.30 3.94 -8.43
C LYS A 108 20.14 2.62 -9.18
N GLU A 109 19.03 1.93 -8.95
CA GLU A 109 18.73 0.63 -9.56
C GLU A 109 18.03 0.75 -10.93
N ASN A 110 17.77 1.97 -11.41
CA ASN A 110 17.02 2.26 -12.62
C ASN A 110 15.63 1.58 -12.68
N VAL A 111 14.91 1.59 -11.54
CA VAL A 111 13.57 1.02 -11.39
C VAL A 111 12.52 2.12 -11.31
N PRO A 112 11.64 2.26 -12.31
CA PRO A 112 10.53 3.20 -12.24
C PRO A 112 9.42 2.68 -11.31
N VAL A 113 8.62 3.61 -10.76
CA VAL A 113 7.57 3.32 -9.75
C VAL A 113 6.57 2.27 -10.24
N TYR A 114 6.15 2.33 -11.51
CA TYR A 114 5.15 1.39 -12.04
C TYR A 114 5.69 -0.05 -12.12
N ARG A 115 7.00 -0.25 -12.35
CA ARG A 115 7.63 -1.58 -12.31
C ARG A 115 7.81 -2.10 -10.90
N PHE A 116 8.20 -1.21 -9.96
CA PHE A 116 8.23 -1.56 -8.53
C PHE A 116 6.86 -2.03 -8.03
N LEU A 117 5.78 -1.41 -8.54
CA LEU A 117 4.40 -1.74 -8.20
C LEU A 117 3.72 -2.71 -9.18
N LYS A 118 4.47 -3.51 -9.94
CA LYS A 118 3.91 -4.43 -10.94
C LYS A 118 2.84 -5.35 -10.35
N GLU A 119 3.17 -6.06 -9.27
CA GLU A 119 2.23 -6.98 -8.61
C GLU A 119 0.95 -6.29 -8.11
N PRO A 120 1.01 -5.19 -7.32
CA PRO A 120 -0.21 -4.51 -6.89
C PRO A 120 -1.01 -3.88 -8.04
N LEU A 121 -0.37 -3.37 -9.09
CA LEU A 121 -1.05 -2.82 -10.26
C LEU A 121 -1.81 -3.92 -11.01
N ILE A 122 -1.18 -5.07 -11.26
CA ILE A 122 -1.83 -6.22 -11.88
C ILE A 122 -2.99 -6.72 -10.99
N ARG A 123 -2.80 -6.78 -9.67
CA ARG A 123 -3.87 -7.18 -8.73
C ARG A 123 -5.08 -6.25 -8.81
N LYS A 124 -4.87 -4.94 -9.02
CA LYS A 124 -5.96 -3.96 -9.05
C LYS A 124 -6.64 -3.84 -10.41
N PHE A 125 -5.86 -3.80 -11.48
CA PHE A 125 -6.32 -3.43 -12.83
C PHE A 125 -6.26 -4.58 -13.85
N GLY A 126 -5.65 -5.70 -13.49
CA GLY A 126 -5.45 -6.84 -14.38
C GLY A 126 -4.15 -6.78 -15.16
N LYS A 127 -3.78 -7.93 -15.74
CA LYS A 127 -2.54 -8.08 -16.50
C LYS A 127 -2.57 -7.26 -17.79
N GLU A 128 -3.68 -7.29 -18.52
CA GLU A 128 -3.85 -6.58 -19.79
C GLU A 128 -3.61 -5.08 -19.62
N TRP A 129 -4.21 -4.46 -18.60
CA TRP A 129 -3.99 -3.05 -18.26
C TRP A 129 -2.51 -2.74 -17.96
N TYR A 130 -1.81 -3.62 -17.23
CA TYR A 130 -0.39 -3.43 -16.94
C TYR A 130 0.47 -3.54 -18.21
N ASP A 131 0.14 -4.45 -19.11
CA ASP A 131 0.84 -4.60 -20.39
C ASP A 131 0.62 -3.35 -21.27
N GLU A 132 -0.59 -2.78 -21.30
CA GLU A 132 -0.88 -1.50 -21.97
C GLU A 132 -0.05 -0.34 -21.41
N LEU A 133 0.14 -0.29 -20.08
CA LEU A 133 1.00 0.70 -19.43
C LEU A 133 2.47 0.57 -19.89
N GLU A 134 3.01 -0.64 -19.94
CA GLU A 134 4.39 -0.86 -20.43
C GLU A 134 4.53 -0.44 -21.91
N ILE A 135 3.51 -0.72 -22.74
CA ILE A 135 3.49 -0.28 -24.15
C ILE A 135 3.48 1.26 -24.23
N ALA A 136 2.61 1.92 -23.47
CA ALA A 136 2.52 3.37 -23.46
C ALA A 136 3.84 4.03 -23.00
N VAL A 137 4.49 3.48 -21.97
CA VAL A 137 5.80 3.96 -21.52
C VAL A 137 6.85 3.80 -22.61
N LYS A 138 6.90 2.65 -23.29
CA LYS A 138 7.84 2.43 -24.39
C LYS A 138 7.64 3.44 -25.53
N GLU A 139 6.40 3.66 -25.95
CA GLU A 139 6.06 4.64 -26.99
C GLU A 139 6.49 6.07 -26.62
N LEU A 140 6.32 6.46 -25.34
CA LEU A 140 6.76 7.76 -24.87
C LEU A 140 8.29 7.90 -24.84
N GLN A 141 9.01 6.82 -24.50
CA GLN A 141 10.48 6.78 -24.54
C GLN A 141 11.01 6.86 -25.97
N ASP A 142 10.43 6.08 -26.90
CA ASP A 142 10.82 6.08 -28.31
C ASP A 142 10.61 7.46 -28.97
N ARG A 143 9.65 8.24 -28.46
CA ARG A 143 9.37 9.63 -28.87
C ARG A 143 10.17 10.69 -28.10
N GLY A 144 11.00 10.30 -27.13
CA GLY A 144 11.78 11.20 -26.29
C GLY A 144 10.94 12.12 -25.39
N MET A 145 9.73 11.70 -25.03
CA MET A 145 8.82 12.46 -24.15
C MET A 145 9.08 12.22 -22.66
N ILE A 146 9.73 11.10 -22.32
CA ILE A 146 10.18 10.71 -20.98
C ILE A 146 11.54 10.00 -21.04
#